data_AF-A0A964XEK0-F1
#
_entry.id   AF-A0A964XEK0-F1
#
_cell.length_a   1.000
_cell.length_b   1.000
_cell.length_c   1.000
_cell.angle_alpha   90.00
_cell.angle_beta   90.00
_cell.angle_gamma   90.00
#
_symmetry.space_group_name_H-M   'P 1'
#
loop_
_entity.id
_entity.type
_entity.pdbx_description
1 polymer ?
#
loop_
_entity_poly.entity_id
_entity_poly.type
_entity_poly.pdbx_seq_one_letter_code
_entity_poly.pdbx_strand_id
1 'polypeptide(L)'
;MAKTNQTQNPFNMFDADGVMSNDAMRKNMDRFMSMAGNMSELSREGFQACAESARATAKGAQEVNSKTIAYMQDAMSQSVEASKTVAGAKSMQEAVELQANFAKSALDAYMTQMSSMASLMADTMREATQPLNTHAGQMVEKFQAAK
;
A
#
# COMPACT_ATOMS: atom_id res chain seq x y z
N MET A 1 -9.47 -56.15 -12.63
CA MET A 1 -9.45 -54.99 -13.54
C MET A 1 -8.73 -53.85 -12.84
N ALA A 2 -7.47 -53.62 -13.15
CA ALA A 2 -6.68 -52.51 -12.61
C ALA A 2 -6.25 -51.63 -13.78
N LYS A 3 -6.78 -50.40 -13.84
CA LYS A 3 -6.30 -49.38 -14.77
C LYS A 3 -5.01 -48.81 -14.20
N THR A 4 -3.88 -49.33 -14.68
CA THR A 4 -2.55 -48.82 -14.34
C THR A 4 -2.45 -47.40 -14.86
N ASN A 5 -2.33 -46.46 -13.93
CA ASN A 5 -2.07 -45.06 -14.15
C ASN A 5 -0.72 -44.94 -14.88
N GLN A 6 -0.74 -44.66 -16.18
CA GLN A 6 0.46 -44.24 -16.91
C GLN A 6 0.87 -42.88 -16.36
N THR A 7 1.80 -42.92 -15.41
CA THR A 7 2.67 -41.79 -15.09
C THR A 7 3.28 -41.27 -16.39
N GLN A 8 2.78 -40.13 -16.88
CA GLN A 8 3.46 -39.32 -17.88
C GLN A 8 4.80 -38.89 -17.28
N ASN A 9 5.84 -39.65 -17.57
CA ASN A 9 7.20 -39.29 -17.22
C ASN A 9 7.62 -38.08 -18.07
N PRO A 10 8.23 -37.03 -17.48
CA PRO A 10 8.77 -35.88 -18.22
C PRO A 10 9.95 -36.22 -19.14
N PHE A 11 10.29 -37.51 -19.27
CA PHE A 11 11.42 -38.03 -20.05
C PHE A 11 11.02 -38.69 -21.38
N ASN A 12 9.76 -38.58 -21.82
CA ASN A 12 9.34 -38.99 -23.18
C ASN A 12 9.80 -37.98 -24.27
N MET A 13 11.05 -37.52 -24.20
CA MET A 13 11.69 -36.64 -25.19
C MET A 13 12.24 -37.43 -26.40
N PHE A 14 12.18 -38.76 -26.34
CA PHE A 14 12.65 -39.69 -27.35
C PHE A 14 11.47 -40.53 -27.85
N ASP A 15 11.09 -40.34 -29.12
CA ASP A 15 10.36 -41.36 -29.86
C ASP A 15 11.30 -42.55 -30.14
N ALA A 16 10.75 -43.70 -30.52
CA ALA A 16 11.48 -44.97 -30.69
C ALA A 16 12.71 -44.91 -31.64
N ASP A 17 12.82 -43.85 -32.45
CA ASP A 17 13.88 -43.64 -33.44
C ASP A 17 14.91 -42.56 -33.06
N GLY A 18 14.86 -42.01 -31.85
CA GLY A 18 15.87 -41.08 -31.35
C GLY A 18 15.90 -39.68 -31.97
N VAL A 19 14.87 -39.33 -32.75
CA VAL A 19 14.68 -37.98 -33.31
C VAL A 19 13.70 -37.21 -32.44
N MET A 20 14.12 -36.04 -31.96
CA MET A 20 13.26 -35.09 -31.27
C MET A 20 12.18 -34.61 -32.26
N SER A 21 10.92 -35.01 -32.05
CA SER A 21 9.81 -34.61 -32.95
C SER A 21 9.73 -33.08 -33.06
N ASN A 22 9.57 -32.55 -34.28
CA ASN A 22 9.52 -31.11 -34.57
C ASN A 22 8.48 -30.38 -33.69
N ASP A 23 7.36 -31.03 -33.37
CA ASP A 23 6.31 -30.48 -32.51
C ASP A 23 6.69 -30.45 -31.03
N ALA A 24 7.43 -31.46 -30.55
CA ALA A 24 7.97 -31.46 -29.19
C ALA A 24 9.04 -30.37 -29.01
N MET A 25 9.89 -30.17 -30.03
CA MET A 25 10.87 -29.09 -30.05
C MET A 25 10.21 -27.71 -30.07
N ARG A 26 9.18 -27.50 -30.90
CA ARG A 26 8.39 -26.26 -30.93
C ARG A 26 7.73 -25.98 -29.59
N LYS A 27 7.06 -26.97 -29.00
CA LYS A 27 6.39 -26.83 -27.69
C LYS A 27 7.38 -26.50 -26.56
N ASN A 28 8.58 -27.08 -26.59
CA ASN A 28 9.64 -26.76 -25.64
C ASN A 28 10.20 -25.34 -25.85
N MET A 29 10.34 -24.91 -27.10
CA MET A 29 10.73 -23.54 -27.45
C MET A 29 9.69 -22.51 -26.98
N ASP A 30 8.40 -22.77 -27.23
CA ASP A 30 7.29 -21.90 -26.80
C ASP A 30 7.22 -21.80 -25.26
N ARG A 31 7.40 -22.94 -24.56
CA ARG A 31 7.49 -22.95 -23.10
C ARG A 31 8.68 -22.13 -22.59
N PHE A 32 9.85 -22.29 -23.20
CA PHE A 32 11.04 -21.53 -22.80
C PHE A 32 10.86 -20.03 -23.03
N MET A 33 10.34 -19.64 -24.20
CA MET A 33 10.06 -18.24 -24.55
C MET A 33 9.02 -17.63 -23.61
N SER A 34 7.94 -18.36 -23.31
CA SER A 34 6.93 -17.92 -22.34
C SER A 34 7.52 -17.77 -20.93
N MET A 35 8.34 -18.71 -20.50
CA MET A 35 8.97 -18.68 -19.17
C MET A 35 9.99 -17.53 -19.05
N ALA A 36 10.78 -17.27 -20.11
CA ALA A 36 11.68 -16.14 -20.18
C ALA A 36 10.92 -14.80 -20.15
N GLY A 37 9.82 -14.68 -20.90
CA GLY A 37 8.93 -13.52 -20.89
C GLY A 37 8.31 -13.26 -19.51
N ASN A 38 7.74 -14.30 -18.89
CA ASN A 38 7.14 -14.21 -17.56
C ASN A 38 8.14 -13.82 -16.48
N MET A 39 9.38 -14.32 -16.56
CA MET A 39 10.45 -13.98 -15.62
C MET A 39 10.88 -12.52 -15.75
N SER A 40 11.03 -12.03 -16.98
CA SER A 40 11.36 -10.63 -17.25
C SER A 40 10.27 -9.69 -16.75
N GLU A 41 9.01 -10.05 -16.99
CA GLU A 41 7.84 -9.27 -16.55
C GLU A 41 7.73 -9.24 -15.01
N LEU A 42 7.85 -10.38 -14.33
CA LEU A 42 7.85 -10.45 -12.87
C LEU A 42 8.96 -9.60 -12.24
N SER A 43 10.16 -9.64 -12.80
CA SER A 43 11.27 -8.79 -12.33
C SER A 43 10.90 -7.32 -12.44
N ARG A 44 10.38 -6.88 -13.60
CA ARG A 44 9.96 -5.50 -13.82
C ARG A 44 8.83 -5.07 -12.88
N GLU A 45 7.81 -5.90 -12.71
CA GLU A 45 6.67 -5.65 -11.82
C GLU A 45 7.10 -5.57 -10.36
N GLY A 46 8.06 -6.39 -9.92
CA GLY A 46 8.63 -6.32 -8.58
C GLY A 46 9.35 -4.99 -8.31
N PHE A 47 10.15 -4.51 -9.28
CA PHE A 47 10.77 -3.18 -9.19
C PHE A 47 9.73 -2.06 -9.12
N GLN A 48 8.67 -2.15 -9.94
CA GLN A 48 7.59 -1.18 -9.94
C GLN A 48 6.84 -1.17 -8.60
N ALA A 49 6.50 -2.35 -8.06
CA ALA A 49 5.83 -2.48 -6.76
C ALA A 49 6.65 -1.87 -5.62
N CYS A 50 7.97 -2.11 -5.61
CA CYS A 50 8.87 -1.46 -4.65
C CYS A 50 8.90 0.07 -4.81
N ALA A 51 8.97 0.57 -6.04
CA ALA A 51 8.96 2.01 -6.31
C ALA A 51 7.63 2.67 -5.89
N GLU A 52 6.50 2.03 -6.14
CA GLU A 52 5.17 2.51 -5.71
C GLU A 52 5.05 2.51 -4.18
N SER A 53 5.53 1.46 -3.52
CA SER A 53 5.56 1.38 -2.04
C SER A 53 6.40 2.49 -1.42
N ALA A 54 7.57 2.79 -2.00
CA ALA A 54 8.43 3.88 -1.58
C ALA A 54 7.76 5.25 -1.77
N ARG A 55 7.07 5.46 -2.90
CA ARG A 55 6.30 6.69 -3.15
C ARG A 55 5.16 6.86 -2.17
N ALA A 56 4.40 5.81 -1.87
CA ALA A 56 3.33 5.83 -0.87
C ALA A 56 3.86 6.22 0.51
N THR A 57 4.98 5.64 0.93
CA THR A 57 5.66 5.99 2.19
C THR A 57 6.08 7.46 2.21
N ALA A 58 6.71 7.95 1.13
CA ALA A 58 7.15 9.34 1.02
C ALA A 58 5.96 10.31 1.06
N LYS A 59 4.85 9.98 0.39
CA LYS A 59 3.60 10.74 0.41
C LYS A 59 3.02 10.81 1.83
N GLY A 60 2.95 9.68 2.54
CA GLY A 60 2.49 9.66 3.93
C GLY A 60 3.32 10.58 4.84
N ALA A 61 4.66 10.58 4.68
CA ALA A 61 5.53 11.50 5.41
C ALA A 61 5.26 12.98 5.08
N GLN A 62 5.01 13.30 3.81
CA GLN A 62 4.63 14.66 3.38
C GLN A 62 3.29 15.09 3.98
N GLU A 63 2.30 14.20 4.01
CA GLU A 63 0.98 14.47 4.59
C GLU A 63 1.03 14.68 6.10
N VAL A 64 1.89 13.93 6.82
CA VAL A 64 2.13 14.17 8.26
C VAL A 64 2.64 15.59 8.46
N ASN A 65 3.68 15.99 7.73
CA ASN A 65 4.24 17.33 7.84
C ASN A 65 3.21 18.42 7.50
N SER A 66 2.43 18.23 6.44
CA SER A 66 1.35 19.15 6.05
C SER A 66 0.30 19.32 7.16
N LYS A 67 -0.16 18.22 7.76
CA LYS A 67 -1.15 18.27 8.85
C LYS A 67 -0.57 18.86 10.13
N THR A 68 0.71 18.68 10.42
CA THR A 68 1.38 19.35 11.54
C THR A 68 1.40 20.87 11.35
N ILE A 69 1.77 21.34 10.16
CA ILE A 69 1.76 22.78 9.84
C ILE A 69 0.35 23.36 9.93
N ALA A 70 -0.65 22.66 9.38
CA ALA A 70 -2.05 23.09 9.46
C ALA A 70 -2.51 23.22 10.92
N TYR A 71 -2.21 22.23 11.77
CA TYR A 71 -2.54 22.30 13.19
C TYR A 71 -1.88 23.49 13.90
N MET A 72 -0.62 23.81 13.58
CA MET A 72 0.06 24.99 14.15
C MET A 72 -0.62 26.31 13.75
N GLN A 73 -1.04 26.43 12.48
CA GLN A 73 -1.76 27.60 11.98
C GLN A 73 -3.13 27.76 12.68
N ASP A 74 -3.85 26.67 12.86
CA ASP A 74 -5.12 26.65 13.61
C ASP A 74 -4.91 27.05 15.07
N ALA A 75 -3.91 26.48 15.74
CA ALA A 75 -3.59 26.81 17.14
C ALA A 75 -3.23 28.30 17.32
N MET A 76 -2.50 28.89 16.38
CA MET A 76 -2.19 30.32 16.39
C MET A 76 -3.45 31.17 16.22
N SER A 77 -4.32 30.80 15.27
CA SER A 77 -5.59 31.50 15.02
C SER A 77 -6.50 31.44 16.26
N GLN A 78 -6.63 30.27 16.89
CA GLN A 78 -7.39 30.07 18.12
C GLN A 78 -6.83 30.89 19.29
N SER A 79 -5.51 31.02 19.41
CA SER A 79 -4.89 31.84 20.46
C SER A 79 -5.18 33.34 20.31
N VAL A 80 -5.14 33.84 19.07
CA VAL A 80 -5.49 35.24 18.76
C VAL A 80 -6.97 35.49 19.06
N GLU A 81 -7.84 34.55 18.69
CA GLU A 81 -9.27 34.64 18.98
C GLU A 81 -9.55 34.63 20.48
N ALA A 82 -8.99 33.68 21.22
CA ALA A 82 -9.12 33.59 22.67
C ALA A 82 -8.67 34.89 23.37
N SER A 83 -7.56 35.48 22.93
CA SER A 83 -7.06 36.74 23.47
C SER A 83 -8.03 37.91 23.26
N LYS A 84 -8.62 38.02 22.06
CA LYS A 84 -9.64 39.05 21.76
C LYS A 84 -10.90 38.85 22.60
N THR A 85 -11.32 37.60 22.72
CA THR A 85 -12.54 37.21 23.44
C THR A 85 -12.43 37.49 24.94
N VAL A 86 -11.31 37.13 25.57
CA VAL A 86 -11.05 37.46 26.99
C VAL A 86 -10.91 38.96 27.21
N ALA A 87 -10.24 39.69 26.31
CA ALA A 87 -10.11 41.15 26.41
C ALA A 87 -11.45 41.89 26.29
N GLY A 88 -12.46 41.28 25.65
CA GLY A 88 -13.81 41.82 25.52
C GLY A 88 -14.77 41.45 26.65
N ALA A 89 -14.36 40.60 27.61
CA ALA A 89 -15.21 40.14 28.70
C ALA A 89 -15.58 41.30 29.65
N LYS A 90 -16.86 41.41 30.01
CA LYS A 90 -17.41 42.49 30.86
C LYS A 90 -17.41 42.12 32.34
N SER A 91 -17.17 40.86 32.66
CA SER A 91 -17.15 40.35 34.04
C SER A 91 -16.23 39.13 34.17
N MET A 92 -15.86 38.80 35.41
CA MET A 92 -15.08 37.60 35.72
C MET A 92 -15.84 36.31 35.38
N GLN A 93 -17.17 36.31 35.54
CA GLN A 93 -18.00 35.14 35.25
C GLN A 93 -18.06 34.86 33.75
N GLU A 94 -18.21 35.91 32.93
CA GLU A 94 -18.10 35.82 31.47
C GLU A 94 -16.71 35.33 31.05
N ALA A 95 -15.64 35.83 31.66
CA ALA A 95 -14.28 35.37 31.37
C ALA A 95 -14.09 33.86 31.67
N VAL A 96 -14.65 33.36 32.77
CA VAL A 96 -14.60 31.92 33.12
C VAL A 96 -15.37 31.07 32.11
N GLU A 97 -16.56 31.49 31.69
CA GLU A 97 -17.33 30.79 30.65
C GLU A 97 -16.58 30.75 29.31
N LEU A 98 -15.95 31.87 28.92
CA LEU A 98 -15.14 31.97 27.71
C LEU A 98 -13.91 31.04 27.77
N GLN A 99 -13.24 30.98 28.93
CA GLN A 99 -12.10 30.07 29.13
C GLN A 99 -12.53 28.60 29.08
N ALA A 100 -13.70 28.26 29.64
CA ALA A 100 -14.26 26.90 29.59
C ALA A 100 -14.61 26.48 28.16
N ASN A 101 -15.21 27.38 27.38
CA ASN A 101 -15.50 27.15 25.97
C ASN A 101 -14.23 26.97 25.14
N PHE A 102 -13.20 27.80 25.38
CA PHE A 102 -11.90 27.62 24.74
C PHE A 102 -11.28 26.26 25.07
N ALA A 103 -11.29 25.85 26.33
CA ALA A 103 -10.76 24.55 26.76
C ALA A 103 -11.49 23.38 26.08
N LYS A 104 -12.82 23.48 25.94
CA LYS A 104 -13.62 22.49 25.20
C LYS A 104 -13.23 22.44 23.73
N SER A 105 -13.17 23.59 23.05
CA SER A 105 -12.76 23.66 21.64
C SER A 105 -11.35 23.13 21.41
N ALA A 106 -10.41 23.43 22.31
CA ALA A 106 -9.04 22.92 22.23
C ALA A 106 -8.98 21.40 22.37
N LEU A 107 -9.80 20.81 23.26
CA LEU A 107 -9.91 19.37 23.42
C LEU A 107 -10.50 18.70 22.16
N ASP A 108 -11.60 19.26 21.63
CA ASP A 108 -12.24 18.74 20.42
C ASP A 108 -11.29 18.79 19.21
N ALA A 109 -10.54 19.88 19.06
CA ALA A 109 -9.52 20.04 18.03
C ALA A 109 -8.37 19.02 18.18
N TYR A 110 -7.91 18.78 19.42
CA TYR A 110 -6.88 17.78 19.69
C TYR A 110 -7.33 16.35 19.35
N MET A 111 -8.53 15.96 19.77
CA MET A 111 -9.07 14.62 19.46
C MET A 111 -9.27 14.42 17.96
N THR A 112 -9.71 15.46 17.25
CA THR A 112 -9.82 15.47 15.79
C THR A 112 -8.46 15.25 15.14
N GLN A 113 -7.43 16.00 15.56
CA GLN A 113 -6.09 15.86 15.02
C GLN A 113 -5.49 14.47 15.30
N MET A 114 -5.69 13.93 16.50
CA MET A 114 -5.20 12.61 16.86
C MET A 114 -5.85 11.51 16.01
N SER A 115 -7.17 11.59 15.81
CA SER A 115 -7.90 10.65 14.95
C SER A 115 -7.44 10.76 13.49
N SER A 116 -7.26 11.98 13.00
CA SER A 116 -6.74 12.29 11.66
C SER A 116 -5.32 11.73 11.44
N MET A 117 -4.44 11.82 12.43
CA MET A 117 -3.10 11.23 12.40
C MET A 117 -3.13 9.70 12.40
N ALA A 118 -3.97 9.09 13.23
CA ALA A 118 -4.10 7.63 13.28
C ALA A 118 -4.58 7.07 11.94
N SER A 119 -5.60 7.69 11.33
CA SER A 119 -6.10 7.29 10.00
C SER A 119 -5.03 7.46 8.93
N LEU A 120 -4.31 8.59 8.92
CA LEU A 120 -3.23 8.82 7.95
C LEU A 120 -2.15 7.74 8.04
N MET A 121 -1.73 7.36 9.25
CA MET A 121 -0.70 6.34 9.42
C MET A 121 -1.19 4.96 8.97
N ALA A 122 -2.45 4.61 9.28
CA ALA A 122 -3.06 3.37 8.82
C ALA A 122 -3.16 3.32 7.29
N ASP A 123 -3.60 4.41 6.65
CA ASP A 123 -3.69 4.51 5.20
C ASP A 123 -2.32 4.46 4.53
N THR A 124 -1.32 5.17 5.07
CA THR A 124 0.05 5.12 4.57
C THR A 124 0.59 3.69 4.61
N MET A 125 0.37 2.97 5.71
CA MET A 125 0.81 1.57 5.82
C MET A 125 0.09 0.66 4.81
N ARG A 126 -1.23 0.83 4.64
CA ARG A 126 -2.00 0.09 3.65
C ARG A 126 -1.50 0.36 2.23
N GLU A 127 -1.34 1.62 1.86
CA GLU A 127 -0.87 2.05 0.53
C GLU A 127 0.57 1.61 0.27
N ALA A 128 1.43 1.60 1.28
CA ALA A 128 2.82 1.15 1.15
C ALA A 128 2.97 -0.37 1.04
N THR A 129 2.02 -1.16 1.56
CA THR A 129 2.11 -2.63 1.54
C THR A 129 1.31 -3.27 0.41
N GLN A 130 0.26 -2.59 -0.08
CA GLN A 130 -0.60 -3.09 -1.14
C GLN A 130 0.13 -3.46 -2.43
N PRO A 131 1.09 -2.67 -2.97
CA PRO A 131 1.79 -3.02 -4.20
C PRO A 131 2.58 -4.33 -4.08
N LEU A 132 3.22 -4.55 -2.92
CA LEU A 132 3.98 -5.76 -2.64
C LEU A 132 3.07 -6.99 -2.53
N ASN A 133 1.91 -6.85 -1.86
CA ASN A 133 0.92 -7.92 -1.76
C ASN A 133 0.34 -8.29 -3.12
N THR A 134 0.02 -7.30 -3.96
CA THR A 134 -0.43 -7.53 -5.34
C THR A 134 0.62 -8.27 -6.15
N HIS A 135 1.89 -7.84 -6.08
CA HIS A 135 2.98 -8.52 -6.78
C HIS A 135 3.16 -9.97 -6.32
N ALA A 136 3.10 -10.23 -5.00
CA ALA A 136 3.15 -11.58 -4.47
C ALA A 136 1.99 -12.46 -4.98
N GLY A 137 0.79 -11.90 -5.09
CA GLY A 137 -0.37 -12.58 -5.70
C GLY A 137 -0.12 -12.95 -7.17
N GLN A 138 0.40 -12.00 -7.96
CA GLN A 138 0.74 -12.23 -9.38
C GLN A 138 1.79 -13.32 -9.54
N MET A 139 2.79 -13.38 -8.66
CA MET A 139 3.78 -14.47 -8.65
C MET A 139 3.11 -15.84 -8.45
N VAL A 140 2.16 -15.93 -7.52
CA VAL A 140 1.41 -17.18 -7.26
C VAL A 140 0.57 -17.59 -8.46
N GLU A 141 -0.14 -16.64 -9.09
CA GLU A 141 -0.96 -16.90 -10.29
C GLU A 141 -0.10 -17.39 -11.47
N LYS A 142 1.01 -16.70 -11.78
CA LYS A 142 1.91 -17.11 -12.87
C LYS A 142 2.55 -18.47 -12.60
N PHE A 143 2.85 -18.80 -11.34
CA PHE A 143 3.34 -20.13 -10.97
C PHE A 143 2.27 -21.22 -11.16
N GLN A 144 1.02 -20.94 -10.83
CA GLN A 144 -0.09 -21.87 -11.07
C GLN A 144 -0.35 -22.08 -12.57
N ALA A 145 -0.27 -21.02 -13.38
CA ALA A 145 -0.46 -21.10 -14.84
C ALA A 145 0.66 -21.86 -15.56
N ALA A 146 1.84 -21.98 -14.94
CA ALA A 146 2.99 -22.71 -15.49
C ALA A 146 3.00 -24.22 -15.16
N LYS A 147 2.14 -24.68 -14.23
CA LYS A 147 1.92 -26.10 -13.92
C LYS A 147 1.03 -26.77 -14.96
#